data_AF-A0A420Z7Y7-F1
#
_entry.id   AF-A0A420Z7Y7-F1
#
_cell.length_a   1.000
_cell.length_b   1.000
_cell.length_c   1.000
_cell.angle_alpha   90.00
_cell.angle_beta   90.00
_cell.angle_gamma   90.00
#
_symmetry.space_group_name_H-M   'P 1'
#
loop_
_entity.id
_entity.type
_entity.pdbx_description
1 polymer ?
#
loop_
_entity_poly.entity_id
_entity_poly.type
_entity_poly.pdbx_seq_one_letter_code
_entity_poly.pdbx_strand_id
1 'polypeptide(L)'
;MIKGHKKGRWLRPKVTPEMEKEMRKMREAGYTIAYIASQFNVAADTVRYHLDPKVRERAIQKALEWNANNPERSKASKKKYRKLHNARYASRIAKQRRMKGCEK
;
A
#
# COMPACT_ATOMS: atom_id res chain seq x y z
N MET A 1 -10.90 -14.77 -8.49
CA MET A 1 -11.55 -14.17 -7.29
C MET A 1 -10.48 -13.81 -6.26
N ILE A 2 -10.16 -12.52 -6.11
CA ILE A 2 -9.21 -12.07 -5.09
C ILE A 2 -9.98 -11.90 -3.76
N LYS A 3 -9.70 -12.79 -2.78
CA LYS A 3 -10.33 -12.79 -1.45
C LYS A 3 -9.99 -11.51 -0.68
N GLY A 4 -10.89 -10.53 -0.66
CA GLY A 4 -10.74 -9.31 0.15
C GLY A 4 -11.90 -8.32 0.16
N HIS A 5 -13.05 -8.64 -0.43
CA HIS A 5 -14.16 -7.71 -0.62
C HIS A 5 -14.99 -7.53 0.66
N LYS A 6 -14.84 -6.39 1.36
CA LYS A 6 -15.87 -5.87 2.28
C LYS A 6 -16.79 -4.93 1.49
N LYS A 7 -18.10 -5.15 1.58
CA LYS A 7 -19.17 -4.39 0.90
C LYS A 7 -18.94 -2.87 1.00
N GLY A 8 -18.93 -2.17 -0.15
CA GLY A 8 -19.15 -0.72 -0.24
C GLY A 8 -17.94 0.20 -0.49
N ARG A 9 -16.68 -0.28 -0.47
CA ARG A 9 -15.51 0.53 -0.87
C ARG A 9 -14.57 -0.31 -1.72
N TRP A 10 -14.43 0.05 -3.00
CA TRP A 10 -13.38 -0.50 -3.87
C TRP A 10 -12.03 -0.05 -3.30
N LEU A 11 -11.40 -0.88 -2.46
CA LEU A 11 -10.05 -0.64 -1.98
C LEU A 11 -9.13 -0.80 -3.18
N ARG A 12 -8.55 0.32 -3.63
CA ARG A 12 -7.52 0.30 -4.69
C ARG A 12 -6.39 -0.64 -4.26
N PRO A 13 -5.89 -1.50 -5.16
CA PRO A 13 -4.83 -2.42 -4.84
C PRO A 13 -3.58 -1.66 -4.41
N LYS A 14 -2.81 -2.27 -3.50
CA LYS A 14 -1.48 -1.76 -3.15
C LYS A 14 -0.52 -2.11 -4.27
N VAL A 15 0.23 -1.13 -4.78
CA VAL A 15 1.25 -1.35 -5.81
C VAL A 15 2.35 -2.27 -5.26
N THR A 16 2.61 -3.37 -5.97
CA THR A 16 3.71 -4.29 -5.69
C THR A 16 4.95 -3.90 -6.51
N PRO A 17 6.15 -4.39 -6.15
CA PRO A 17 7.35 -4.15 -6.96
C PRO A 17 7.24 -4.66 -8.40
N GLU A 18 6.46 -5.73 -8.63
CA GLU A 18 6.19 -6.27 -9.97
C GLU A 18 5.33 -5.30 -10.78
N MET A 19 4.25 -4.80 -10.20
CA MET A 19 3.42 -3.76 -10.82
C MET A 19 4.24 -2.52 -11.17
N GLU A 20 5.15 -2.09 -10.29
CA GLU A 20 6.03 -0.93 -10.56
C GLU A 20 6.92 -1.16 -11.79
N LYS A 21 7.49 -2.37 -11.93
CA LYS A 21 8.29 -2.73 -13.11
C LYS A 21 7.44 -2.70 -14.39
N GLU A 22 6.22 -3.22 -14.33
CA GLU A 22 5.30 -3.21 -15.47
C GLU A 22 4.84 -1.80 -15.84
N MET A 23 4.53 -0.95 -14.85
CA MET A 23 4.21 0.46 -15.09
C MET A 23 5.34 1.18 -15.83
N ARG A 24 6.60 0.91 -15.45
CA ARG A 24 7.78 1.50 -16.10
C ARG A 24 7.92 1.02 -17.54
N LYS A 25 7.79 -0.29 -17.80
CA LYS A 25 7.78 -0.85 -19.16
C LYS A 25 6.69 -0.25 -20.04
N MET A 26 5.47 -0.11 -19.51
CA MET A 26 4.37 0.53 -20.24
C MET A 26 4.67 2.01 -20.52
N ARG A 27 5.32 2.71 -19.58
CA ARG A 27 5.69 4.10 -19.82
C ARG A 27 6.75 4.24 -20.92
N GLU A 28 7.74 3.36 -20.93
CA GLU A 28 8.78 3.28 -21.96
C GLU A 28 8.18 2.94 -23.34
N ALA A 29 7.15 2.10 -23.37
CA ALA A 29 6.37 1.80 -24.58
C ALA A 29 5.46 2.94 -25.05
N GLY A 30 5.45 4.10 -24.37
CA GLY A 30 4.71 5.29 -24.78
C GLY A 30 3.28 5.38 -24.25
N TYR A 31 2.83 4.45 -23.39
CA TYR A 31 1.48 4.53 -22.82
C TYR A 31 1.30 5.75 -21.90
N THR A 32 0.08 6.30 -21.91
CA THR A 32 -0.29 7.43 -21.06
C THR A 32 -0.45 6.99 -19.61
N ILE A 33 -0.24 7.92 -18.68
CA ILE A 33 -0.42 7.68 -17.23
C ILE A 33 -1.86 7.25 -16.93
N ALA A 34 -2.84 7.85 -17.61
CA ALA A 34 -4.26 7.52 -17.46
C ALA A 34 -4.54 6.06 -17.86
N TYR A 35 -3.95 5.61 -18.97
CA TYR A 35 -4.08 4.23 -19.42
C TYR A 35 -3.42 3.24 -18.46
N ILE A 36 -2.20 3.54 -18.01
CA ILE A 36 -1.50 2.68 -17.03
C ILE A 36 -2.34 2.59 -15.74
N ALA A 37 -2.89 3.70 -15.27
CA ALA A 37 -3.75 3.73 -14.08
C ALA A 37 -5.01 2.87 -14.23
N SER A 38 -5.65 2.87 -15.41
CA SER A 38 -6.83 2.03 -15.66
C SER A 38 -6.50 0.54 -15.68
N GLN A 39 -5.35 0.14 -16.25
CA GLN A 39 -4.93 -1.27 -16.28
C GLN A 39 -4.73 -1.86 -14.88
N PHE A 40 -4.11 -1.08 -13.98
CA PHE A 40 -3.83 -1.54 -12.61
C PHE A 40 -4.91 -1.16 -11.59
N ASN A 41 -5.98 -0.46 -12.02
CA ASN A 41 -7.02 0.08 -11.15
C ASN A 41 -6.46 0.93 -9.97
N VAL A 42 -5.46 1.77 -10.26
CA VAL A 42 -4.81 2.67 -9.31
C VAL A 42 -5.08 4.13 -9.66
N ALA A 43 -4.75 5.07 -8.76
CA ALA A 43 -4.84 6.49 -9.07
C ALA A 43 -3.74 6.90 -10.07
N ALA A 44 -4.02 7.87 -10.94
CA ALA A 44 -2.99 8.47 -11.81
C ALA A 44 -1.83 9.05 -10.99
N ASP A 45 -2.11 9.65 -9.83
CA ASP A 45 -1.07 10.17 -8.92
C ASP A 45 -0.20 9.06 -8.33
N THR A 46 -0.77 7.87 -8.10
CA THR A 46 -0.02 6.70 -7.67
C THR A 46 0.95 6.27 -8.76
N VAL A 47 0.50 6.21 -10.02
CA VAL A 47 1.37 5.90 -11.15
C VAL A 47 2.50 6.94 -11.25
N ARG A 48 2.18 8.24 -11.14
CA ARG A 48 3.19 9.32 -11.12
C ARG A 48 4.21 9.15 -10.01
N TYR A 49 3.75 8.84 -8.80
CA TYR A 49 4.62 8.61 -7.65
C TYR A 49 5.61 7.47 -7.88
N HIS A 50 5.24 6.42 -8.61
CA HIS A 50 6.15 5.30 -8.90
C HIS A 50 7.04 5.52 -10.12
N LEU A 51 6.62 6.34 -11.09
CA LEU A 51 7.38 6.61 -12.31
C LEU A 51 8.39 7.75 -12.17
N ASP A 52 8.07 8.78 -11.40
CA ASP A 52 8.90 9.99 -11.27
C ASP A 52 9.57 10.07 -9.89
N PRO A 53 10.91 9.88 -9.80
CA PRO A 53 11.65 10.02 -8.54
C PRO A 53 11.46 11.38 -7.86
N LYS A 54 11.36 12.47 -8.62
CA LYS A 54 11.20 13.83 -8.03
C LYS A 54 9.85 13.97 -7.33
N VAL A 55 8.79 13.40 -7.92
CA VAL A 55 7.46 13.39 -7.30
C VAL A 55 7.47 12.55 -6.02
N ARG A 56 8.12 11.39 -6.07
CA ARG A 56 8.29 10.51 -4.91
C ARG A 56 9.04 11.19 -3.78
N GLU A 57 10.20 11.75 -4.07
CA GLU A 57 11.05 12.45 -3.10
C GLU A 57 10.31 13.62 -2.44
N ARG A 58 9.62 14.46 -3.22
CA ARG A 58 8.80 15.55 -2.69
C ARG A 58 7.70 15.06 -1.74
N ALA A 59 7.02 13.97 -2.08
CA ALA A 59 5.98 13.41 -1.24
C ALA A 59 6.56 12.83 0.06
N ILE A 60 7.72 12.17 0.01
CA ILE A 60 8.44 11.68 1.19
C ILE A 60 8.87 12.85 2.07
N GLN A 61 9.48 13.87 1.49
CA GLN A 61 9.97 15.05 2.20
C GLN A 61 8.83 15.77 2.94
N LYS A 62 7.70 16.02 2.25
CA LYS A 62 6.50 16.60 2.89
C LYS A 62 5.99 15.75 4.06
N ALA A 63 6.02 14.42 3.94
CA ALA A 63 5.61 13.54 5.03
C ALA A 63 6.58 13.61 6.22
N LEU A 64 7.89 13.74 5.96
CA LEU A 64 8.90 13.92 7.00
C LEU A 64 8.73 15.27 7.71
N GLU A 65 8.57 16.36 6.95
CA GLU A 65 8.29 17.69 7.48
C GLU A 65 7.02 17.71 8.34
N TRP A 66 5.94 17.09 7.85
CA TRP A 66 4.71 16.98 8.63
C TRP A 66 4.93 16.21 9.94
N ASN A 67 5.70 15.12 9.91
CA ASN A 67 6.04 14.36 11.12
C ASN A 67 6.89 15.17 12.10
N ALA A 68 7.85 15.95 11.59
CA ALA A 68 8.71 16.81 12.39
C ALA A 68 7.91 17.94 13.07
N ASN A 69 6.97 18.54 12.34
CA ASN A 69 6.10 19.60 12.85
C ASN A 69 4.96 19.08 13.75
N ASN A 70 4.69 17.77 13.74
CA ASN A 70 3.60 17.15 14.52
C ASN A 70 4.07 15.90 15.29
N PRO A 71 5.09 16.02 16.18
CA PRO A 71 5.75 14.87 16.78
C PRO A 71 4.80 14.04 17.65
N GLU A 72 3.96 14.67 18.47
CA GLU A 72 3.02 13.97 19.35
C GLU A 72 1.93 13.22 18.56
N ARG A 73 1.38 13.84 17.52
CA ARG A 73 0.41 13.17 16.63
C ARG A 73 1.05 12.01 15.89
N SER A 74 2.29 12.19 15.40
CA SER A 74 3.05 11.12 14.75
C SER A 74 3.32 9.94 15.69
N LYS A 75 3.78 10.21 16.92
CA LYS A 75 4.00 9.19 17.96
C LYS A 75 2.72 8.42 18.29
N ALA A 76 1.61 9.13 18.51
CA ALA A 76 0.31 8.51 18.81
C ALA A 76 -0.18 7.62 17.65
N SER A 77 -0.09 8.10 16.41
CA SER A 77 -0.45 7.34 15.21
C SER A 77 0.39 6.07 15.06
N LYS A 78 1.72 6.18 15.20
CA LYS A 78 2.65 5.03 15.17
C LYS A 78 2.35 4.02 16.28
N LYS A 79 2.05 4.48 17.50
CA LYS A 79 1.65 3.61 18.63
C LYS A 79 0.37 2.84 18.31
N LYS A 80 -0.66 3.51 17.77
CA LYS A 80 -1.93 2.89 17.36
C LYS A 80 -1.72 1.86 16.26
N TYR A 81 -0.93 2.18 15.24
CA TYR A 81 -0.59 1.27 14.14
C TYR A 81 0.12 0.01 14.65
N ARG A 82 1.16 0.16 15.48
CA ARG A 82 1.89 -0.98 16.08
C ARG A 82 0.96 -1.91 16.85
N LYS A 83 0.08 -1.36 17.71
CA LYS A 83 -0.90 -2.16 18.47
C LYS A 83 -1.80 -2.98 17.54
N LEU A 84 -2.35 -2.36 16.48
CA LEU A 84 -3.21 -3.03 15.51
C LEU A 84 -2.46 -4.10 14.70
N HIS A 85 -1.22 -3.80 14.27
CA HIS A 85 -0.39 -4.73 13.52
C HIS A 85 -0.07 -5.99 14.36
N ASN A 86 0.35 -5.81 15.61
CA ASN A 86 0.65 -6.91 16.52
C ASN A 86 -0.58 -7.78 16.79
N ALA A 87 -1.75 -7.17 16.99
CA ALA A 87 -3.01 -7.90 17.16
C ALA A 87 -3.39 -8.75 15.94
N ARG A 88 -3.21 -8.20 14.72
CA ARG A 88 -3.43 -8.95 13.46
C ARG A 88 -2.45 -10.10 13.31
N TYR A 89 -1.17 -9.87 13.64
CA TYR A 89 -0.14 -10.91 13.59
C TYR A 89 -0.47 -12.04 14.57
N ALA A 90 -0.78 -11.73 15.82
CA ALA A 90 -1.17 -12.71 16.83
C ALA A 90 -2.41 -13.53 16.39
N SER A 91 -3.42 -12.87 15.84
CA SER A 91 -4.62 -13.52 15.32
C SER A 91 -4.31 -14.49 14.18
N ARG A 92 -3.39 -14.11 13.28
CA ARG A 92 -2.95 -14.97 12.17
C ARG A 92 -2.24 -16.22 12.67
N ILE A 93 -1.34 -16.08 13.65
CA ILE A 93 -0.63 -17.22 14.27
C ILE A 93 -1.61 -18.15 14.99
N ALA A 94 -2.56 -17.61 15.76
CA ALA A 94 -3.59 -18.40 16.42
C ALA A 94 -4.45 -19.19 15.41
N LYS A 95 -4.84 -18.56 14.29
CA LYS A 95 -5.56 -19.24 13.21
C LYS A 95 -4.74 -20.39 12.60
N GLN A 96 -3.45 -20.15 12.32
CA GLN A 96 -2.57 -21.18 11.77
C GLN A 96 -2.42 -22.37 12.73
N ARG A 97 -2.31 -22.12 14.03
CA ARG A 97 -2.25 -23.18 15.06
C ARG A 97 -3.54 -24.01 15.12
N ARG A 98 -4.72 -23.36 15.06
CA ARG A 98 -6.01 -24.07 15.03
C ARG A 98 -6.15 -24.97 13.80
N MET A 99 -5.81 -24.47 12.61
CA MET A 99 -5.88 -25.27 11.38
C MET A 99 -5.00 -26.53 11.47
N LYS A 100 -3.75 -26.38 11.91
CA LYS A 100 -2.82 -27.52 12.09
C LYS A 100 -3.25 -28.51 13.18
N GLY A 101 -4.06 -28.06 14.15
CA GLY A 101 -4.59 -28.91 15.22
C GLY A 101 -5.84 -29.70 14.83
N CYS A 102 -6.57 -29.28 13.78
CA CYS A 102 -7.75 -29.97 13.26
C CYS A 102 -7.43 -31.01 12.16
N GLU A 103 -6.17 -31.12 11.74
CA GLU A 103 -5.68 -32.10 10.75
C GLU A 103 -5.19 -33.40 11.42
N LYS A 104 -5.53 -33.63 12.70
CA LYS A 104 -5.28 -34.86 13.46
C LYS A 104 -6.60 -35.41 13.99
#